data_AF-A0A0G2FP96-F1
#
_entry.id   AF-A0A0G2FP96-F1
#
_cell.length_a   1.000
_cell.length_b   1.000
_cell.length_c   1.000
_cell.angle_alpha   90.00
_cell.angle_beta   90.00
_cell.angle_gamma   90.00
#
_symmetry.space_group_name_H-M   'P 1'
#
loop_
_entity.id
_entity.type
_entity.pdbx_description
1 polymer ?
#
loop_
_entity_poly.entity_id
_entity_poly.type
_entity_poly.pdbx_seq_one_letter_code
_entity_poly.pdbx_strand_id
1 'polypeptide(L)'
;MNPEWKLLSKSWAKGDKAGNSRTLFTVLDFNDGRETFMSTLVILLVSLILILVTFGTVYLTDIEIFSPSTWTLSPNYQPDPKKPWPPLQQDDGYGKIYDAELELDTGIPVKVIGLVFFGRRELVEVLDCYLQRNLKANGGLLDEVIFVVHTDIQEDLDYLETLVPRRAEYSKYEVKGTYRWLAGSWEPVTDPDAVYVKIDDDVIYFSDNAISSVVKRITDNPHSFAVSANVVNNPALSWVHSHMGVYYPYWPEMKKPWRSPPASSWRASELPPYKGPKSGPKNFAIDGSTPAPFQNHRWLPVPLPEGESTYDMSDYPVSTSTYDAHGPSLNNWALAAQVHYSFLQHLEQNDTHRYKFDVWDYAYDRLSINFIAIRGRDVMDCFPFPQHDDEDYLTVKRPKELGRRVVMDGTGIAVHYAFGPQYKAHDHHGLADTDLLLRYKAYAEEMVCGKPREGVLTPPGGQGDV
;
A
#
# COMPACT_ATOMS: atom_id res chain seq x y z
N MET A 1 72.16 -27.17 8.76
CA MET A 1 71.16 -27.46 9.82
C MET A 1 71.34 -26.51 11.00
N ASN A 2 70.48 -25.50 11.09
CA ASN A 2 69.88 -25.02 12.34
C ASN A 2 68.41 -24.78 11.97
N PRO A 3 67.44 -25.42 12.63
CA PRO A 3 66.06 -25.49 12.14
C PRO A 3 65.38 -24.12 12.24
N GLU A 4 64.60 -23.76 11.22
CA GLU A 4 63.86 -22.47 11.05
C GLU A 4 63.08 -22.05 12.30
N TRP A 5 62.62 -23.04 13.07
CA TRP A 5 61.97 -22.88 14.37
C TRP A 5 62.80 -22.12 15.43
N LYS A 6 64.14 -22.21 15.37
CA LYS A 6 65.06 -21.53 16.31
C LYS A 6 65.20 -20.03 16.02
N LEU A 7 64.93 -19.61 14.77
CA LEU A 7 64.87 -18.21 14.34
C LEU A 7 63.53 -17.59 14.76
N LEU A 8 62.43 -18.32 14.57
CA LEU A 8 61.09 -17.94 15.04
C LEU A 8 61.03 -17.79 16.57
N SER A 9 61.61 -18.72 17.32
CA SER A 9 61.59 -18.67 18.79
C SER A 9 62.40 -17.49 19.36
N LYS A 10 63.49 -17.08 18.68
CA LYS A 10 64.31 -15.92 19.10
C LYS A 10 63.62 -14.58 18.83
N SER A 11 62.86 -14.48 17.74
CA SER A 11 62.06 -13.28 17.42
C SER A 11 61.02 -13.02 18.51
N TRP A 12 60.37 -14.07 19.00
CA TRP A 12 59.32 -13.96 20.01
C TRP A 12 59.84 -13.69 21.43
N ALA A 13 60.99 -14.24 21.81
CA ALA A 13 61.51 -14.13 23.19
C ALA A 13 62.35 -12.86 23.46
N LYS A 14 63.02 -12.27 22.46
CA LYS A 14 63.95 -11.13 22.68
C LYS A 14 63.84 -10.00 21.65
N GLY A 15 62.92 -10.10 20.69
CA GLY A 15 62.78 -9.16 19.58
C GLY A 15 63.89 -9.32 18.53
N ASP A 16 63.51 -9.43 17.25
CA ASP A 16 64.44 -9.61 16.12
C ASP A 16 65.12 -8.29 15.71
N LYS A 17 66.09 -7.85 16.50
CA LYS A 17 66.82 -6.58 16.27
C LYS A 17 67.66 -6.56 14.99
N ALA A 18 67.99 -7.72 14.42
CA ALA A 18 68.77 -7.83 13.19
C ALA A 18 67.90 -7.94 11.92
N GLY A 19 66.58 -8.10 12.05
CA GLY A 19 65.64 -8.17 10.93
C GLY A 19 65.71 -9.44 10.10
N ASN A 20 66.38 -10.49 10.57
CA ASN A 20 66.62 -11.71 9.80
C ASN A 20 65.35 -12.53 9.54
N SER A 21 64.31 -12.39 10.36
CA SER A 21 63.01 -13.04 10.14
C SER A 21 62.23 -12.38 8.99
N ARG A 22 62.36 -11.06 8.79
CA ARG A 22 61.70 -10.35 7.68
C ARG A 22 62.20 -10.80 6.31
N THR A 23 63.51 -11.04 6.17
CA THR A 23 64.13 -11.47 4.91
C THR A 23 63.69 -12.87 4.48
N LEU A 24 63.39 -13.76 5.44
CA LEU A 24 62.90 -15.11 5.14
C LEU A 24 61.47 -15.07 4.58
N PHE A 25 60.59 -14.25 5.16
CA PHE A 25 59.20 -14.11 4.70
C PHE A 25 59.12 -13.42 3.32
N THR A 26 59.99 -12.45 3.01
CA THR A 26 59.96 -11.78 1.70
C THR A 26 60.42 -12.66 0.53
N VAL A 27 61.22 -13.70 0.76
CA VAL A 27 61.70 -14.60 -0.31
C VAL A 27 60.71 -15.74 -0.58
N LEU A 28 59.97 -16.22 0.44
CA LEU A 28 58.92 -17.22 0.28
C LEU A 28 57.67 -16.67 -0.43
N ASP A 29 57.29 -15.41 -0.18
CA ASP A 29 56.05 -14.82 -0.70
C ASP A 29 56.15 -14.40 -2.19
N PHE A 30 57.33 -13.97 -2.64
CA PHE A 30 57.49 -13.45 -4.01
C PHE A 30 57.58 -14.51 -5.11
N ASN A 31 58.17 -15.68 -4.83
CA ASN A 31 58.30 -16.73 -5.86
C ASN A 31 57.00 -17.51 -6.06
N ASP A 32 56.29 -17.86 -4.98
CA ASP A 32 55.00 -18.58 -5.07
C ASP A 32 53.85 -17.66 -5.55
N GLY A 33 53.88 -16.38 -5.15
CA GLY A 33 52.89 -15.39 -5.60
C GLY A 33 52.98 -15.09 -7.10
N ARG A 34 54.20 -15.04 -7.66
CA ARG A 34 54.42 -14.77 -9.10
C ARG A 34 53.94 -15.91 -9.99
N GLU A 35 54.26 -17.16 -9.64
CA GLU A 35 53.81 -18.34 -10.41
C GLU A 35 52.27 -18.45 -10.40
N THR A 36 51.64 -18.22 -9.25
CA THR A 36 50.18 -18.22 -9.11
C THR A 36 49.52 -17.11 -9.92
N PHE A 37 50.09 -15.90 -9.89
CA PHE A 37 49.56 -14.76 -10.65
C PHE A 37 49.66 -14.98 -12.17
N MET A 38 50.79 -15.52 -12.65
CA MET A 38 50.96 -15.85 -14.06
C MET A 38 50.00 -16.96 -14.52
N SER A 39 49.78 -17.99 -13.71
CA SER A 39 48.81 -19.06 -14.01
C SER A 39 47.38 -18.53 -14.13
N THR A 40 46.97 -17.65 -13.21
CA THR A 40 45.62 -17.06 -13.20
C THR A 40 45.39 -16.16 -14.42
N LEU A 41 46.41 -15.40 -14.84
CA LEU A 41 46.35 -14.53 -16.02
C LEU A 41 46.22 -15.33 -17.31
N VAL A 42 46.89 -16.48 -17.43
CA VAL A 42 46.76 -17.39 -18.58
C VAL A 42 45.34 -17.97 -18.65
N ILE A 43 44.75 -18.38 -17.52
CA ILE A 43 43.38 -18.92 -17.46
C ILE A 43 42.35 -17.86 -17.91
N LEU A 44 42.50 -16.61 -17.46
CA LEU A 44 41.66 -15.49 -17.88
C LEU A 44 41.76 -15.23 -19.40
N LEU A 45 42.97 -15.26 -19.96
CA LEU A 45 43.21 -15.06 -21.38
C LEU A 45 42.59 -16.16 -22.24
N VAL A 46 42.74 -17.43 -21.83
CA VAL A 46 42.12 -18.58 -22.52
C VAL A 46 40.60 -18.51 -22.45
N SER A 47 40.04 -18.12 -21.31
CA SER A 47 38.59 -17.96 -21.14
C SER A 47 38.03 -16.84 -22.03
N LEU A 48 38.74 -15.72 -22.14
CA LEU A 48 38.35 -14.61 -23.00
C LEU A 48 38.40 -14.99 -24.49
N ILE A 49 39.42 -15.74 -24.90
CA ILE A 49 39.54 -16.27 -26.27
C ILE A 49 38.39 -17.24 -26.57
N LEU A 50 38.05 -18.14 -25.65
CA LEU A 50 36.92 -19.05 -25.80
C LEU A 50 35.59 -18.30 -25.96
N ILE A 51 35.34 -17.27 -25.15
CA ILE A 51 34.14 -16.43 -25.26
C ILE A 51 34.10 -15.72 -26.63
N LEU A 52 35.23 -15.16 -27.08
CA LEU A 52 35.31 -14.48 -28.38
C LEU A 52 35.13 -15.43 -29.56
N VAL A 53 35.65 -16.66 -29.48
CA VAL A 53 35.43 -17.71 -30.49
C VAL A 53 33.96 -18.17 -30.49
N THR A 54 33.33 -18.26 -29.32
CA THR A 54 31.91 -18.64 -29.21
C THR A 54 31.00 -17.53 -29.78
N PHE A 55 31.27 -16.27 -29.45
CA PHE A 55 30.56 -15.14 -30.05
C PHE A 55 30.82 -15.01 -31.56
N GLY A 56 32.06 -15.23 -32.01
CA GLY A 56 32.40 -15.21 -33.43
C GLY A 56 31.72 -16.33 -34.22
N THR A 57 31.59 -17.53 -33.65
CA THR A 57 30.91 -18.67 -34.31
C THR A 57 29.39 -18.49 -34.36
N VAL A 58 28.78 -17.91 -33.32
CA VAL A 58 27.35 -17.52 -33.34
C VAL A 58 27.12 -16.41 -34.38
N TYR A 59 27.98 -15.40 -34.45
CA TYR A 59 27.84 -14.28 -35.40
C TYR A 59 28.12 -14.67 -36.86
N LEU A 60 28.94 -15.70 -37.11
CA LEU A 60 29.29 -16.18 -38.45
C LEU A 60 28.36 -17.28 -38.98
N THR A 61 27.39 -17.76 -38.18
CA THR A 61 26.45 -18.82 -38.60
C THR A 61 25.01 -18.35 -38.78
N ASP A 62 24.72 -17.04 -38.72
CA ASP A 62 23.43 -16.49 -39.14
C ASP A 62 23.27 -16.52 -40.67
N ILE A 63 22.95 -17.71 -41.19
CA ILE A 63 22.35 -17.90 -42.52
C ILE A 63 20.97 -18.57 -42.33
N GLU A 64 19.96 -17.77 -42.69
CA GLU A 64 18.60 -18.15 -43.11
C GLU A 64 17.56 -18.61 -42.07
N ILE A 65 17.01 -17.70 -41.24
CA ILE A 65 15.55 -17.65 -40.99
C ILE A 65 15.09 -16.21 -40.66
N PHE A 66 15.22 -15.22 -41.57
CA PHE A 66 14.34 -14.04 -41.53
C PHE A 66 14.24 -13.41 -42.93
N SER A 67 13.21 -13.82 -43.68
CA SER A 67 12.73 -13.05 -44.83
C SER A 67 11.84 -11.91 -44.32
N PRO A 68 12.11 -10.64 -44.68
CA PRO A 68 11.30 -9.50 -44.29
C PRO A 68 10.17 -9.27 -45.31
N SER A 69 9.14 -10.10 -45.30
CA SER A 69 7.93 -9.82 -46.08
C SER A 69 6.71 -10.57 -45.56
N THR A 70 6.11 -10.08 -44.46
CA THR A 70 4.65 -10.06 -44.22
C THR A 70 4.38 -9.31 -42.92
N TRP A 71 4.57 -7.98 -42.95
CA TRP A 71 3.86 -7.12 -42.01
C TRP A 71 2.41 -7.00 -42.48
N THR A 72 1.60 -8.01 -42.23
CA THR A 72 0.15 -7.81 -42.20
C THR A 72 -0.15 -7.06 -40.91
N LEU A 73 -0.54 -5.79 -41.05
CA LEU A 73 -1.21 -5.02 -40.02
C LEU A 73 -2.34 -5.88 -39.44
N SER A 74 -2.14 -6.42 -38.23
CA SER A 74 -3.25 -7.04 -37.50
C SER A 74 -4.16 -5.91 -37.01
N PRO A 75 -5.46 -5.96 -37.31
CA PRO A 75 -6.40 -4.93 -36.90
C PRO A 75 -6.71 -5.09 -35.41
N ASN A 76 -6.85 -3.96 -34.72
CA ASN A 76 -7.57 -3.79 -33.46
C ASN A 76 -7.41 -4.93 -32.43
N TYR A 77 -6.43 -4.78 -31.53
CA TYR A 77 -6.51 -5.45 -30.23
C TYR A 77 -7.77 -4.94 -29.51
N GLN A 78 -8.78 -5.79 -29.44
CA GLN A 78 -9.90 -5.70 -28.52
C GLN A 78 -9.58 -6.69 -27.39
N PRO A 79 -9.51 -6.27 -26.12
CA PRO A 79 -9.29 -7.20 -25.02
C PRO A 79 -10.43 -8.21 -24.98
N ASP A 80 -10.08 -9.50 -24.91
CA ASP A 80 -11.04 -10.59 -24.70
C ASP A 80 -11.45 -10.60 -23.22
N PRO A 81 -12.72 -10.30 -22.87
CA PRO A 81 -13.20 -10.29 -21.50
C PRO A 81 -13.17 -11.68 -20.83
N LYS A 82 -12.78 -12.74 -21.54
CA LYS A 82 -12.73 -14.12 -21.04
C LYS A 82 -11.31 -14.66 -20.85
N LYS A 83 -10.25 -13.88 -21.08
CA LYS A 83 -8.89 -14.32 -20.76
C LYS A 83 -8.57 -13.93 -19.32
N PRO A 84 -8.44 -14.89 -18.37
CA PRO A 84 -8.12 -14.57 -16.99
C PRO A 84 -6.77 -13.86 -16.95
N TRP A 85 -6.65 -12.85 -16.07
CA TRP A 85 -5.38 -12.22 -15.78
C TRP A 85 -4.35 -13.27 -15.38
N PRO A 86 -3.05 -13.05 -15.68
CA PRO A 86 -2.02 -14.01 -15.31
C PRO A 86 -2.03 -14.24 -13.79
N PRO A 87 -1.88 -15.50 -13.33
CA PRO A 87 -1.98 -15.82 -11.91
C PRO A 87 -0.88 -15.12 -11.11
N LEU A 88 -1.25 -14.51 -9.99
CA LEU A 88 -0.31 -14.16 -8.93
C LEU A 88 0.24 -15.44 -8.27
N GLN A 89 1.25 -15.29 -7.41
CA GLN A 89 1.73 -16.38 -6.57
C GLN A 89 0.53 -17.05 -5.84
N GLN A 90 0.65 -18.35 -5.58
CA GLN A 90 -0.45 -19.28 -5.26
C GLN A 90 -1.45 -18.70 -4.22
N ASP A 91 -2.74 -18.60 -4.60
CA ASP A 91 -3.85 -18.33 -3.66
C ASP A 91 -4.01 -19.56 -2.76
N ASP A 92 -3.64 -19.46 -1.49
CA ASP A 92 -3.87 -20.54 -0.52
C ASP A 92 -5.36 -20.67 -0.15
N GLY A 93 -6.20 -19.73 -0.60
CA GLY A 93 -7.64 -19.70 -0.38
C GLY A 93 -8.02 -19.34 1.05
N TYR A 94 -7.06 -19.04 1.93
CA TYR A 94 -7.32 -18.75 3.35
C TYR A 94 -8.23 -17.53 3.50
N GLY A 95 -7.98 -16.50 2.70
CA GLY A 95 -8.79 -15.29 2.63
C GLY A 95 -10.28 -15.54 2.36
N LYS A 96 -10.62 -16.60 1.61
CA LYS A 96 -12.02 -16.93 1.23
C LYS A 96 -12.86 -17.39 2.42
N ILE A 97 -12.22 -17.91 3.46
CA ILE A 97 -12.91 -18.32 4.70
C ILE A 97 -13.61 -17.10 5.30
N TYR A 98 -12.93 -15.95 5.27
CA TYR A 98 -13.47 -14.71 5.80
C TYR A 98 -14.61 -14.14 4.94
N ASP A 99 -14.65 -14.39 3.64
CA ASP A 99 -15.81 -14.01 2.81
C ASP A 99 -17.05 -14.86 3.11
N ALA A 100 -16.86 -16.14 3.44
CA ALA A 100 -17.95 -17.09 3.70
C ALA A 100 -18.56 -16.96 5.11
N GLU A 101 -17.78 -16.49 6.09
CA GLU A 101 -18.22 -16.28 7.49
C GLU A 101 -18.75 -14.86 7.76
N LEU A 102 -18.74 -13.98 6.75
CA LEU A 102 -19.13 -12.58 6.88
C LEU A 102 -20.66 -12.38 6.81
N GLU A 103 -21.37 -12.90 7.80
CA GLU A 103 -22.66 -12.30 8.17
C GLU A 103 -22.37 -10.94 8.81
N LEU A 104 -22.98 -9.90 8.25
CA LEU A 104 -22.83 -8.53 8.75
C LEU A 104 -23.48 -8.45 10.13
N ASP A 105 -22.68 -8.59 11.19
CA ASP A 105 -23.16 -8.55 12.58
C ASP A 105 -23.59 -7.12 12.92
N THR A 106 -24.85 -6.83 12.61
CA THR A 106 -25.54 -5.57 12.95
C THR A 106 -26.16 -5.61 14.35
N GLY A 107 -26.08 -6.76 15.03
CA GLY A 107 -26.68 -7.00 16.34
C GLY A 107 -25.81 -6.59 17.53
N ILE A 108 -24.69 -5.91 17.28
CA ILE A 108 -23.75 -5.49 18.32
C ILE A 108 -24.44 -4.42 19.19
N PRO A 109 -24.68 -4.67 20.50
CA PRO A 109 -25.46 -3.78 21.36
C PRO A 109 -24.61 -2.61 21.90
N VAL A 110 -23.93 -1.90 21.00
CA VAL A 110 -23.12 -0.71 21.30
C VAL A 110 -23.50 0.41 20.36
N LYS A 111 -23.41 1.66 20.84
CA LYS A 111 -23.52 2.83 19.99
C LYS A 111 -22.23 2.95 19.17
N VAL A 112 -22.33 3.08 17.84
CA VAL A 112 -21.17 3.25 16.95
C VAL A 112 -21.22 4.62 16.30
N ILE A 113 -20.16 5.40 16.51
CA ILE A 113 -20.06 6.78 16.01
C ILE A 113 -18.90 6.86 15.02
N GLY A 114 -19.17 7.28 13.79
CA GLY A 114 -18.14 7.61 12.81
C GLY A 114 -17.53 8.97 13.14
N LEU A 115 -16.22 9.04 13.34
CA LEU A 115 -15.50 10.27 13.63
C LEU A 115 -14.61 10.62 12.43
N VAL A 116 -15.10 11.47 11.54
CA VAL A 116 -14.42 11.82 10.29
C VAL A 116 -13.57 13.06 10.50
N PHE A 117 -12.26 12.97 10.27
CA PHE A 117 -11.37 14.13 10.31
C PHE A 117 -11.45 14.84 8.95
N PHE A 118 -12.33 15.83 8.84
CA PHE A 118 -12.71 16.46 7.58
C PHE A 118 -11.70 17.53 7.15
N GLY A 119 -11.03 17.34 6.01
CA GLY A 119 -10.09 18.33 5.45
C GLY A 119 -10.32 18.68 3.99
N ARG A 120 -10.72 17.72 3.14
CA ARG A 120 -10.71 17.87 1.67
C ARG A 120 -12.04 17.40 1.05
N ARG A 121 -12.78 18.31 0.41
CA ARG A 121 -14.09 18.02 -0.20
C ARG A 121 -14.02 16.90 -1.23
N GLU A 122 -13.06 16.94 -2.14
CA GLU A 122 -13.01 16.01 -3.28
C GLU A 122 -12.84 14.54 -2.88
N LEU A 123 -12.27 14.30 -1.69
CA LEU A 123 -12.11 12.97 -1.11
C LEU A 123 -13.35 12.56 -0.33
N VAL A 124 -13.93 13.50 0.42
CA VAL A 124 -15.17 13.26 1.19
C VAL A 124 -16.37 13.03 0.28
N GLU A 125 -16.39 13.60 -0.93
CA GLU A 125 -17.39 13.26 -1.96
C GLU A 125 -17.43 11.75 -2.27
N VAL A 126 -16.29 11.07 -2.19
CA VAL A 126 -16.22 9.61 -2.37
C VAL A 126 -16.59 8.89 -1.07
N LEU A 127 -16.03 9.33 0.06
CA LEU A 127 -16.26 8.73 1.38
C LEU A 127 -17.74 8.75 1.80
N ASP A 128 -18.48 9.83 1.49
CA ASP A 128 -19.89 9.99 1.83
C ASP A 128 -20.76 8.81 1.33
N CYS A 129 -20.48 8.28 0.14
CA CYS A 129 -21.23 7.12 -0.37
C CYS A 129 -21.09 5.89 0.54
N TYR A 130 -19.91 5.67 1.12
CA TYR A 130 -19.68 4.56 2.03
C TYR A 130 -20.24 4.84 3.42
N LEU A 131 -20.10 6.08 3.93
CA LEU A 131 -20.69 6.49 5.21
C LEU A 131 -22.21 6.31 5.19
N GLN A 132 -22.88 6.80 4.14
CA GLN A 132 -24.32 6.64 3.97
C GLN A 132 -24.71 5.16 3.93
N ARG A 133 -24.03 4.34 3.13
CA ARG A 133 -24.29 2.89 3.06
C ARG A 133 -24.12 2.17 4.41
N ASN A 134 -23.34 2.76 5.32
CA ASN A 134 -23.05 2.20 6.64
C ASN A 134 -23.87 2.82 7.79
N LEU A 135 -24.77 3.78 7.52
CA LEU A 135 -25.74 4.23 8.51
C LEU A 135 -26.69 3.10 8.90
N LYS A 136 -27.10 3.03 10.18
CA LYS A 136 -28.11 2.08 10.65
C LYS A 136 -29.41 2.19 9.84
N ALA A 137 -29.81 3.40 9.47
CA ALA A 137 -30.97 3.66 8.61
C ALA A 137 -30.90 2.95 7.25
N ASN A 138 -29.70 2.59 6.78
CA ASN A 138 -29.44 1.92 5.51
C ASN A 138 -28.91 0.48 5.69
N GLY A 139 -29.07 -0.13 6.88
CA GLY A 139 -28.64 -1.49 7.16
C GLY A 139 -27.16 -1.62 7.56
N GLY A 140 -26.52 -0.52 7.97
CA GLY A 140 -25.20 -0.52 8.56
C GLY A 140 -25.20 -0.45 10.09
N LEU A 141 -24.07 0.00 10.64
CA LEU A 141 -23.81 0.04 12.09
C LEU A 141 -23.67 1.44 12.65
N LEU A 142 -23.43 2.46 11.82
CA LEU A 142 -23.23 3.83 12.28
C LEU A 142 -24.56 4.42 12.78
N ASP A 143 -24.60 4.74 14.07
CA ASP A 143 -25.68 5.51 14.68
C ASP A 143 -25.59 6.98 14.27
N GLU A 144 -24.37 7.52 14.26
CA GLU A 144 -24.06 8.92 14.04
C GLU A 144 -22.73 9.06 13.29
N VAL A 145 -22.58 10.17 12.55
CA VAL A 145 -21.30 10.59 11.97
C VAL A 145 -21.02 12.03 12.37
N ILE A 146 -19.83 12.25 12.94
CA ILE A 146 -19.32 13.56 13.34
C ILE A 146 -18.19 13.93 12.40
N PHE A 147 -18.38 14.98 11.61
CA PHE A 147 -17.33 15.59 10.80
C PHE A 147 -16.59 16.64 11.62
N VAL A 148 -15.34 16.37 11.98
CA VAL A 148 -14.51 17.30 12.74
C VAL A 148 -13.73 18.16 11.76
N VAL A 149 -13.99 19.47 11.80
CA VAL A 149 -13.49 20.41 10.81
C VAL A 149 -11.98 20.62 10.99
N HIS A 150 -11.22 20.31 9.95
CA HIS A 150 -9.76 20.46 9.88
C HIS A 150 -9.31 21.10 8.56
N THR A 151 -9.99 22.16 8.15
CA THR A 151 -9.66 22.95 6.96
C THR A 151 -10.08 24.41 7.16
N ASP A 152 -9.35 25.33 6.55
CA ASP A 152 -9.67 26.75 6.44
C ASP A 152 -10.05 27.15 4.99
N ILE A 153 -10.11 26.17 4.08
CA ILE A 153 -10.48 26.37 2.68
C ILE A 153 -12.00 26.54 2.59
N GLN A 154 -12.44 27.69 2.04
CA GLN A 154 -13.85 28.06 2.02
C GLN A 154 -14.70 27.08 1.21
N GLU A 155 -14.20 26.56 0.09
CA GLU A 155 -14.92 25.60 -0.75
C GLU A 155 -15.20 24.27 -0.02
N ASP A 156 -14.30 23.85 0.87
CA ASP A 156 -14.49 22.63 1.68
C ASP A 156 -15.53 22.87 2.79
N LEU A 157 -15.45 24.04 3.43
CA LEU A 157 -16.43 24.45 4.46
C LEU A 157 -17.83 24.58 3.87
N ASP A 158 -17.97 25.25 2.72
CA ASP A 158 -19.25 25.40 2.02
C ASP A 158 -19.86 24.04 1.67
N TYR A 159 -19.04 23.09 1.21
CA TYR A 159 -19.50 21.74 0.96
C TYR A 159 -20.02 21.06 2.22
N LEU A 160 -19.30 21.18 3.35
CA LEU A 160 -19.73 20.60 4.61
C LEU A 160 -21.09 21.16 5.08
N GLU A 161 -21.33 22.47 4.89
CA GLU A 161 -22.65 23.08 5.14
C GLU A 161 -23.76 22.49 4.27
N THR A 162 -23.45 22.00 3.07
CA THR A 162 -24.42 21.31 2.21
C THR A 162 -24.55 19.82 2.49
N LEU A 163 -23.50 19.19 3.03
CA LEU A 163 -23.43 17.75 3.27
C LEU A 163 -24.17 17.38 4.55
N VAL A 164 -23.86 18.05 5.67
CA VAL A 164 -24.36 17.71 7.00
C VAL A 164 -25.90 17.71 7.06
N PRO A 165 -26.64 18.69 6.50
CA PRO A 165 -28.11 18.70 6.57
C PRO A 165 -28.79 17.60 5.76
N ARG A 166 -28.07 16.81 4.93
CA ARG A 166 -28.67 15.74 4.13
C ARG A 166 -29.15 14.56 4.97
N ARG A 167 -28.61 14.40 6.19
CA ARG A 167 -28.88 13.28 7.09
C ARG A 167 -29.04 13.80 8.52
N ALA A 168 -30.01 13.27 9.26
CA ALA A 168 -30.20 13.65 10.66
C ALA A 168 -29.09 13.07 11.56
N GLU A 169 -28.46 11.99 11.11
CA GLU A 169 -27.36 11.29 11.75
C GLU A 169 -26.01 12.01 11.58
N TYR A 170 -25.95 13.03 10.73
CA TYR A 170 -24.72 13.78 10.45
C TYR A 170 -24.65 15.05 11.30
N SER A 171 -23.46 15.31 11.83
CA SER A 171 -23.16 16.54 12.57
C SER A 171 -21.76 17.03 12.22
N LYS A 172 -21.51 18.32 12.43
CA LYS A 172 -20.17 18.90 12.35
C LYS A 172 -19.69 19.33 13.73
N TYR A 173 -18.38 19.28 13.95
CA TYR A 173 -17.73 19.77 15.16
C TYR A 173 -16.56 20.68 14.81
N GLU A 174 -16.60 21.90 15.34
CA GLU A 174 -15.49 22.84 15.29
C GLU A 174 -14.69 22.73 16.59
N VAL A 175 -13.40 22.44 16.47
CA VAL A 175 -12.47 22.31 17.61
C VAL A 175 -12.39 23.65 18.34
N LYS A 176 -12.63 23.64 19.66
CA LYS A 176 -12.70 24.86 20.48
C LYS A 176 -11.41 25.13 21.21
N GLY A 177 -10.72 24.07 21.63
CA GLY A 177 -9.44 24.19 22.32
C GLY A 177 -8.29 24.57 21.37
N THR A 178 -7.19 25.05 21.96
CA THR A 178 -5.95 25.27 21.22
C THR A 178 -5.09 24.02 21.29
N TYR A 179 -5.08 23.25 20.20
CA TYR A 179 -4.28 22.04 20.07
C TYR A 179 -3.25 22.21 18.95
N ARG A 180 -2.21 21.38 18.98
CA ARG A 180 -1.32 21.24 17.82
C ARG A 180 -1.75 20.00 17.03
N TRP A 181 -1.64 20.08 15.71
CA TRP A 181 -1.95 18.98 14.79
C TRP A 181 -3.40 18.49 14.95
N LEU A 182 -3.64 17.19 14.84
CA LEU A 182 -4.96 16.56 14.83
C LEU A 182 -5.47 16.16 16.21
N ALA A 183 -4.70 16.40 17.29
CA ALA A 183 -5.12 16.01 18.64
C ALA A 183 -6.48 16.62 19.03
N GLY A 184 -6.76 17.86 18.63
CA GLY A 184 -8.04 18.52 18.89
C GLY A 184 -9.24 17.85 18.23
N SER A 185 -9.02 17.04 17.19
CA SER A 185 -10.08 16.33 16.48
C SER A 185 -10.77 15.25 17.33
N TRP A 186 -10.20 14.93 18.50
CA TRP A 186 -10.77 14.02 19.49
C TRP A 186 -11.67 14.71 20.54
N GLU A 187 -11.76 16.05 20.55
CA GLU A 187 -12.62 16.82 21.46
C GLU A 187 -14.12 16.41 21.47
N PRO A 188 -14.76 16.01 20.34
CA PRO A 188 -16.16 15.56 20.36
C PRO A 188 -16.39 14.16 20.96
N VAL A 189 -15.33 13.44 21.34
CA VAL A 189 -15.46 12.12 21.99
C VAL A 189 -15.95 12.31 23.42
N THR A 190 -17.25 12.10 23.63
CA THR A 190 -17.97 12.48 24.85
C THR A 190 -18.90 11.40 25.39
N ASP A 191 -19.17 10.33 24.63
CA ASP A 191 -19.96 9.19 25.07
C ASP A 191 -19.02 8.04 25.52
N PRO A 192 -18.93 7.74 26.83
CA PRO A 192 -18.01 6.72 27.33
C PRO A 192 -18.41 5.28 26.98
N ASP A 193 -19.67 5.05 26.59
CA ASP A 193 -20.22 3.73 26.28
C ASP A 193 -20.28 3.46 24.77
N ALA A 194 -20.01 4.47 23.94
CA ALA A 194 -19.89 4.33 22.49
C ALA A 194 -18.53 3.77 22.06
N VAL A 195 -18.52 3.14 20.88
CA VAL A 195 -17.31 2.89 20.09
C VAL A 195 -17.22 3.95 19.00
N TYR A 196 -16.11 4.66 18.96
CA TYR A 196 -15.79 5.62 17.92
C TYR A 196 -14.95 4.94 16.85
N VAL A 197 -15.39 5.01 15.60
CA VAL A 197 -14.61 4.61 14.42
C VAL A 197 -14.05 5.88 13.80
N LYS A 198 -12.79 6.17 14.06
CA LYS A 198 -12.08 7.29 13.43
C LYS A 198 -11.76 6.94 11.98
N ILE A 199 -12.08 7.85 11.06
CA ILE A 199 -11.94 7.68 9.61
C ILE A 199 -11.29 8.95 9.05
N ASP A 200 -10.17 8.83 8.34
CA ASP A 200 -9.61 9.96 7.58
C ASP A 200 -10.53 10.35 6.41
N ASP A 201 -10.54 11.63 6.06
CA ASP A 201 -11.31 12.17 4.94
C ASP A 201 -10.95 11.55 3.58
N ASP A 202 -9.77 10.93 3.48
CA ASP A 202 -9.25 10.27 2.29
C ASP A 202 -9.26 8.75 2.35
N VAL A 203 -10.10 8.19 3.23
CA VAL A 203 -10.58 6.81 3.06
C VAL A 203 -11.56 6.77 1.90
N ILE A 204 -11.06 6.35 0.74
CA ILE A 204 -11.76 6.37 -0.56
C ILE A 204 -12.45 5.04 -0.91
N TYR A 205 -12.26 4.02 -0.10
CA TYR A 205 -12.97 2.75 -0.16
C TYR A 205 -12.94 2.08 1.20
N PHE A 206 -14.03 1.39 1.57
CA PHE A 206 -13.97 0.32 2.55
C PHE A 206 -15.03 -0.74 2.27
N SER A 207 -14.73 -1.99 2.59
CA SER A 207 -15.64 -3.11 2.40
C SER A 207 -16.86 -2.99 3.32
N ASP A 208 -17.99 -3.60 2.93
CA ASP A 208 -19.23 -3.52 3.72
C ASP A 208 -19.05 -4.02 5.16
N ASN A 209 -18.15 -4.98 5.38
CA ASN A 209 -17.86 -5.51 6.70
C ASN A 209 -16.79 -4.73 7.49
N ALA A 210 -16.16 -3.69 6.93
CA ALA A 210 -15.02 -3.05 7.59
C ALA A 210 -15.36 -2.51 8.98
N ILE A 211 -16.50 -1.82 9.12
CA ILE A 211 -16.98 -1.30 10.40
C ILE A 211 -17.40 -2.42 11.35
N SER A 212 -18.14 -3.43 10.87
CA SER A 212 -18.57 -4.55 11.72
C SER A 212 -17.38 -5.33 12.26
N SER A 213 -16.37 -5.58 11.43
CA SER A 213 -15.16 -6.32 11.83
C SER A 213 -14.42 -5.61 12.96
N VAL A 214 -14.10 -4.31 12.81
CA VAL A 214 -13.36 -3.58 13.86
C VAL A 214 -14.19 -3.39 15.14
N VAL A 215 -15.50 -3.12 15.02
CA VAL A 215 -16.40 -2.92 16.17
C VAL A 215 -16.63 -4.23 16.92
N LYS A 216 -16.84 -5.33 16.20
CA LYS A 216 -16.98 -6.66 16.81
C LYS A 216 -15.71 -7.04 17.55
N ARG A 217 -14.55 -6.91 16.90
CA ARG A 217 -13.28 -7.30 17.52
C ARG A 217 -12.97 -6.49 18.78
N ILE A 218 -13.20 -5.17 18.77
CA ILE A 218 -12.99 -4.38 19.99
C ILE A 218 -14.04 -4.71 21.07
N THR A 219 -15.27 -5.02 20.71
CA THR A 219 -16.31 -5.37 21.69
C THR A 219 -16.06 -6.73 22.34
N ASP A 220 -15.68 -7.73 21.55
CA ASP A 220 -15.41 -9.10 22.02
C ASP A 220 -14.08 -9.22 22.77
N ASN A 221 -13.14 -8.29 22.56
CA ASN A 221 -11.80 -8.32 23.17
C ASN A 221 -11.57 -7.09 24.07
N PRO A 222 -11.92 -7.17 25.38
CA PRO A 222 -11.71 -6.07 26.32
C PRO A 222 -10.23 -5.70 26.52
N HIS A 223 -9.30 -6.61 26.20
CA HIS A 223 -7.86 -6.37 26.31
C HIS A 223 -7.27 -5.53 25.18
N SER A 224 -7.99 -5.35 24.07
CA SER A 224 -7.55 -4.46 23.00
C SER A 224 -7.80 -3.00 23.40
N PHE A 225 -6.79 -2.14 23.26
CA PHE A 225 -6.94 -0.70 23.43
C PHE A 225 -7.72 -0.11 22.25
N ALA A 226 -7.28 -0.43 21.03
CA ALA A 226 -7.92 -0.02 19.79
C ALA A 226 -7.79 -1.12 18.72
N VAL A 227 -8.65 -1.08 17.71
CA VAL A 227 -8.66 -2.03 16.59
C VAL A 227 -8.67 -1.28 15.25
N SER A 228 -7.63 -1.46 14.44
CA SER A 228 -7.56 -0.90 13.09
C SER A 228 -8.22 -1.82 12.06
N ALA A 229 -8.72 -1.25 10.97
CA ALA A 229 -9.02 -2.02 9.77
C ALA A 229 -7.72 -2.40 9.02
N ASN A 230 -7.85 -3.32 8.06
CA ASN A 230 -6.81 -3.67 7.10
C ASN A 230 -6.73 -2.60 6.00
N VAL A 231 -5.88 -1.60 6.23
CA VAL A 231 -5.78 -0.43 5.37
C VAL A 231 -4.77 -0.66 4.22
N VAL A 232 -5.27 -0.68 3.00
CA VAL A 232 -4.48 -0.61 1.76
C VAL A 232 -3.85 0.77 1.65
N ASN A 233 -2.59 0.82 1.19
CA ASN A 233 -1.72 2.01 1.21
C ASN A 233 -1.50 2.56 2.63
N ASN A 234 -1.35 1.68 3.62
CA ASN A 234 -0.74 2.01 4.91
C ASN A 234 0.77 1.66 4.87
N PRO A 235 1.69 2.44 5.49
CA PRO A 235 3.12 2.31 5.23
C PRO A 235 3.69 0.94 5.63
N ALA A 236 3.26 0.42 6.78
CA ALA A 236 3.67 -0.89 7.28
C ALA A 236 2.86 -2.03 6.63
N LEU A 237 1.54 -1.86 6.44
CA LEU A 237 0.72 -2.91 5.82
C LEU A 237 1.03 -3.12 4.34
N SER A 238 1.53 -2.11 3.64
CA SER A 238 1.98 -2.29 2.26
C SER A 238 3.09 -3.34 2.17
N TRP A 239 3.95 -3.44 3.19
CA TRP A 239 4.93 -4.53 3.27
C TRP A 239 4.25 -5.89 3.51
N VAL A 240 3.27 -5.95 4.43
CA VAL A 240 2.51 -7.19 4.72
C VAL A 240 1.81 -7.69 3.46
N HIS A 241 1.05 -6.84 2.78
CA HIS A 241 0.36 -7.14 1.52
C HIS A 241 1.34 -7.57 0.41
N SER A 242 2.51 -6.95 0.33
CA SER A 242 3.57 -7.38 -0.60
C SER A 242 3.99 -8.84 -0.35
N HIS A 243 4.14 -9.23 0.92
CA HIS A 243 4.49 -10.60 1.31
C HIS A 243 3.33 -11.59 1.19
N MET A 244 2.09 -11.09 1.08
CA MET A 244 0.92 -11.89 0.70
C MET A 244 0.79 -12.07 -0.82
N GLY A 245 1.63 -11.39 -1.62
CA GLY A 245 1.65 -11.56 -3.07
C GLY A 245 0.46 -10.94 -3.82
N VAL A 246 -0.17 -9.89 -3.25
CA VAL A 246 -1.38 -9.25 -3.82
C VAL A 246 -1.10 -8.11 -4.79
N TYR A 247 0.17 -7.81 -5.09
CA TYR A 247 0.51 -6.70 -5.95
C TYR A 247 0.83 -7.13 -7.37
N TYR A 248 0.24 -6.41 -8.32
CA TYR A 248 0.48 -6.56 -9.74
C TYR A 248 1.52 -5.56 -10.23
N PRO A 249 2.26 -5.89 -11.29
CA PRO A 249 3.19 -4.96 -11.89
C PRO A 249 2.46 -3.88 -12.70
N TYR A 250 2.75 -2.63 -12.36
CA TYR A 250 2.23 -1.45 -13.05
C TYR A 250 3.35 -0.44 -13.27
N TRP A 251 3.31 0.26 -14.40
CA TRP A 251 4.24 1.36 -14.70
C TRP A 251 3.50 2.61 -15.16
N PRO A 252 3.97 3.82 -14.82
CA PRO A 252 3.29 5.04 -15.23
C PRO A 252 3.36 5.23 -16.75
N GLU A 253 2.27 5.74 -17.31
CA GLU A 253 2.22 6.23 -18.68
C GLU A 253 3.03 7.52 -18.77
N MET A 254 4.25 7.44 -19.33
CA MET A 254 5.18 8.58 -19.37
C MET A 254 4.85 9.64 -20.43
N LYS A 255 3.91 9.37 -21.35
CA LYS A 255 3.58 10.28 -22.44
C LYS A 255 2.06 10.42 -22.56
N LYS A 256 1.60 11.67 -22.64
CA LYS A 256 0.17 11.96 -22.80
C LYS A 256 -0.36 11.29 -24.07
N PRO A 257 -1.44 10.49 -24.00
CA PRO A 257 -2.01 9.86 -25.18
C PRO A 257 -2.62 10.91 -26.11
N TRP A 258 -2.56 10.66 -27.42
CA TRP A 258 -3.11 11.57 -28.45
C TRP A 258 -4.63 11.76 -28.34
N ARG A 259 -5.33 10.75 -27.84
CA ARG A 259 -6.75 10.82 -27.52
C ARG A 259 -6.89 10.82 -26.01
N SER A 260 -7.69 11.73 -25.48
CA SER A 260 -8.11 11.67 -24.09
C SER A 260 -8.76 10.31 -23.83
N PRO A 261 -8.40 9.62 -22.74
CA PRO A 261 -9.12 8.43 -22.32
C PRO A 261 -10.62 8.75 -22.20
N PRO A 262 -11.52 7.76 -22.40
CA PRO A 262 -12.93 7.91 -22.04
C PRO A 262 -13.06 8.40 -20.59
N ALA A 263 -14.18 9.05 -20.25
CA ALA A 263 -14.49 9.43 -18.88
C ALA A 263 -14.26 8.21 -17.96
N SER A 264 -13.52 8.46 -16.88
CA SER A 264 -12.70 7.51 -16.12
C SER A 264 -13.42 6.23 -15.69
N SER A 265 -13.32 5.15 -16.46
CA SER A 265 -13.63 3.83 -15.94
C SER A 265 -12.64 3.44 -14.85
N TRP A 266 -13.15 2.82 -13.79
CA TRP A 266 -12.34 2.33 -12.68
C TRP A 266 -11.65 0.99 -12.99
N ARG A 267 -12.11 0.28 -14.04
CA ARG A 267 -11.65 -1.06 -14.42
C ARG A 267 -10.20 -1.05 -14.90
N ALA A 268 -9.43 -2.02 -14.45
CA ALA A 268 -8.06 -2.25 -14.90
C ALA A 268 -8.01 -2.89 -16.29
N SER A 269 -9.01 -3.71 -16.66
CA SER A 269 -9.08 -4.37 -17.99
C SER A 269 -9.23 -3.42 -19.17
N GLU A 270 -9.66 -2.18 -18.91
CA GLU A 270 -9.78 -1.13 -19.92
C GLU A 270 -8.46 -0.36 -20.15
N LEU A 271 -7.45 -0.60 -19.32
CA LEU A 271 -6.13 0.00 -19.49
C LEU A 271 -5.36 -0.69 -20.63
N PRO A 272 -4.67 0.07 -21.50
CA PRO A 272 -3.76 -0.53 -22.45
C PRO A 272 -2.57 -1.14 -21.70
N PRO A 273 -2.03 -2.28 -22.17
CA PRO A 273 -0.86 -2.87 -21.56
C PRO A 273 0.35 -1.94 -21.71
N TYR A 274 1.23 -1.97 -20.70
CA TYR A 274 2.53 -1.30 -20.76
C TYR A 274 3.39 -1.91 -21.88
N LYS A 275 4.03 -1.05 -22.69
CA LYS A 275 4.83 -1.45 -23.88
C LYS A 275 6.32 -1.16 -23.77
N GLY A 276 6.80 -0.75 -22.60
CA GLY A 276 8.22 -0.47 -22.37
C GLY A 276 9.00 -1.66 -21.82
N PRO A 277 10.27 -1.45 -21.40
CA PRO A 277 11.11 -2.47 -20.79
C PRO A 277 10.53 -3.05 -19.48
N LYS A 278 10.79 -4.32 -19.17
CA LYS A 278 10.36 -4.96 -17.90
C LYS A 278 10.78 -4.16 -16.67
N SER A 279 12.02 -3.65 -16.67
CA SER A 279 12.61 -2.80 -15.64
C SER A 279 11.97 -1.40 -15.49
N GLY A 280 10.93 -1.11 -16.26
CA GLY A 280 10.19 0.15 -16.21
C GLY A 280 10.66 1.23 -17.16
N PRO A 281 9.96 2.38 -17.14
CA PRO A 281 10.26 3.48 -18.04
C PRO A 281 11.64 4.07 -17.78
N LYS A 282 12.31 4.49 -18.86
CA LYS A 282 13.62 5.15 -18.75
C LYS A 282 13.51 6.41 -17.88
N ASN A 283 14.42 6.54 -16.91
CA ASN A 283 14.49 7.64 -15.94
C ASN A 283 13.32 7.73 -14.95
N PHE A 284 12.56 6.64 -14.76
CA PHE A 284 11.60 6.55 -13.67
C PHE A 284 12.19 5.72 -12.54
N ALA A 285 12.22 6.29 -11.33
CA ALA A 285 12.75 5.64 -10.14
C ALA A 285 11.63 5.02 -9.30
N ILE A 286 11.83 3.77 -8.88
CA ILE A 286 10.84 2.99 -8.13
C ILE A 286 10.60 3.50 -6.70
N ASP A 287 11.54 4.29 -6.17
CA ASP A 287 11.50 4.89 -4.84
C ASP A 287 10.63 6.16 -4.77
N GLY A 288 9.99 6.55 -5.89
CA GLY A 288 9.16 7.75 -5.96
C GLY A 288 9.94 9.06 -6.06
N SER A 289 11.26 9.01 -6.27
CA SER A 289 12.09 10.21 -6.45
C SER A 289 11.89 10.91 -7.80
N THR A 290 11.20 10.26 -8.74
CA THR A 290 10.78 10.89 -10.00
C THR A 290 9.40 11.53 -9.83
N PRO A 291 9.13 12.75 -10.37
CA PRO A 291 7.80 13.34 -10.33
C PRO A 291 6.80 12.61 -11.23
N ALA A 292 5.51 12.82 -10.95
CA ALA A 292 4.42 12.41 -11.82
C ALA A 292 4.62 12.92 -13.25
N PRO A 293 4.44 12.09 -14.30
CA PRO A 293 4.74 12.50 -15.68
C PRO A 293 3.88 13.65 -16.20
N PHE A 294 2.60 13.66 -15.85
CA PHE A 294 1.63 14.72 -16.17
C PHE A 294 0.35 14.51 -15.35
N GLN A 295 -0.46 15.57 -15.26
CA GLN A 295 -1.75 15.53 -14.57
C GLN A 295 -2.73 14.53 -15.22
N ASN A 296 -3.39 13.72 -14.39
CA ASN A 296 -4.28 12.62 -14.76
C ASN A 296 -3.58 11.53 -15.59
N HIS A 297 -2.30 11.28 -15.33
CA HIS A 297 -1.61 10.15 -15.95
C HIS A 297 -2.11 8.82 -15.38
N ARG A 298 -1.98 7.77 -16.20
CA ARG A 298 -2.37 6.40 -15.85
C ARG A 298 -1.16 5.60 -15.40
N TRP A 299 -1.41 4.52 -14.69
CA TRP A 299 -0.46 3.42 -14.55
C TRP A 299 -0.97 2.23 -15.36
N LEU A 300 -0.10 1.68 -16.19
CA LEU A 300 -0.44 0.67 -17.18
C LEU A 300 -0.04 -0.71 -16.66
N PRO A 301 -0.92 -1.72 -16.77
CA PRO A 301 -0.61 -3.08 -16.34
C PRO A 301 0.51 -3.66 -17.20
N VAL A 302 1.47 -4.34 -16.58
CA VAL A 302 2.54 -5.04 -17.31
C VAL A 302 2.09 -6.48 -17.60
N PRO A 303 2.07 -6.91 -18.88
CA PRO A 303 1.76 -8.29 -19.23
C PRO A 303 2.79 -9.27 -18.65
N LEU A 304 2.34 -10.46 -18.25
CA LEU A 304 3.26 -11.54 -17.88
C LEU A 304 4.13 -11.91 -19.09
N PRO A 305 5.47 -11.91 -18.96
CA PRO A 305 6.34 -12.31 -20.05
C PRO A 305 6.06 -13.73 -20.52
N GLU A 306 6.25 -13.96 -21.83
CA GLU A 306 6.03 -15.28 -22.42
C GLU A 306 6.96 -16.33 -21.79
N GLY A 307 6.37 -17.43 -21.29
CA GLY A 307 7.11 -18.50 -20.61
C GLY A 307 7.31 -18.31 -19.10
N GLU A 308 6.96 -17.14 -18.53
CA GLU A 308 6.92 -16.96 -17.08
C GLU A 308 5.57 -17.45 -16.51
N SER A 309 5.59 -17.99 -15.29
CA SER A 309 4.38 -18.42 -14.57
C SER A 309 3.92 -17.44 -13.50
N THR A 310 4.78 -16.52 -13.09
CA THR A 310 4.57 -15.54 -12.01
C THR A 310 5.39 -14.29 -12.28
N TYR A 311 4.99 -13.15 -11.70
CA TYR A 311 5.78 -11.91 -11.76
C TYR A 311 6.92 -11.92 -10.74
N ASP A 312 8.07 -11.38 -11.14
CA ASP A 312 9.12 -10.95 -10.21
C ASP A 312 8.89 -9.48 -9.86
N MET A 313 8.60 -9.20 -8.59
CA MET A 313 8.26 -7.86 -8.11
C MET A 313 9.48 -7.01 -7.75
N SER A 314 10.70 -7.56 -7.84
CA SER A 314 11.94 -6.90 -7.39
C SER A 314 12.21 -5.56 -8.08
N ASP A 315 11.81 -5.43 -9.35
CA ASP A 315 12.01 -4.23 -10.18
C ASP A 315 10.90 -3.18 -10.03
N TYR A 316 9.91 -3.38 -9.16
CA TYR A 316 8.71 -2.53 -9.07
C TYR A 316 8.65 -1.72 -7.78
N PRO A 317 7.95 -0.56 -7.75
CA PRO A 317 7.82 0.28 -6.56
C PRO A 317 7.46 -0.46 -5.25
N VAL A 318 6.60 -1.48 -5.30
CA VAL A 318 6.25 -2.28 -4.11
C VAL A 318 7.43 -3.01 -3.47
N SER A 319 8.53 -3.26 -4.19
CA SER A 319 9.75 -3.84 -3.62
C SER A 319 10.46 -2.91 -2.65
N THR A 320 10.16 -1.60 -2.68
CA THR A 320 10.70 -0.63 -1.72
C THR A 320 9.90 -0.55 -0.42
N SER A 321 8.82 -1.33 -0.30
CA SER A 321 8.01 -1.34 0.93
C SER A 321 8.84 -1.84 2.11
N THR A 322 8.59 -1.27 3.28
CA THR A 322 9.22 -1.66 4.54
C THR A 322 8.18 -1.80 5.64
N TYR A 323 8.42 -2.71 6.59
CA TYR A 323 7.58 -2.81 7.79
C TYR A 323 7.95 -1.71 8.81
N ASP A 324 7.59 -0.47 8.49
CA ASP A 324 7.86 0.73 9.29
C ASP A 324 6.81 1.82 8.99
N ALA A 325 6.15 2.32 10.03
CA ALA A 325 5.13 3.37 9.93
C ALA A 325 5.68 4.71 9.39
N HIS A 326 6.98 4.97 9.59
CA HIS A 326 7.68 6.15 9.06
C HIS A 326 8.72 5.81 7.99
N GLY A 327 8.69 4.56 7.50
CA GLY A 327 9.64 4.08 6.51
C GLY A 327 9.44 4.70 5.12
N PRO A 328 10.25 4.27 4.13
CA PRO A 328 10.16 4.75 2.75
C PRO A 328 8.76 4.68 2.13
N SER A 329 7.93 3.70 2.52
CA SER A 329 6.54 3.57 2.04
C SER A 329 5.72 4.85 2.26
N LEU A 330 5.94 5.57 3.37
CA LEU A 330 5.21 6.80 3.70
C LEU A 330 5.50 7.94 2.71
N ASN A 331 6.69 7.95 2.10
CA ASN A 331 7.13 9.01 1.19
C ASN A 331 7.03 8.62 -0.29
N ASN A 332 6.92 7.32 -0.59
CA ASN A 332 6.97 6.81 -1.95
C ASN A 332 5.58 6.87 -2.62
N TRP A 333 5.34 7.94 -3.39
CA TRP A 333 4.11 8.10 -4.18
C TRP A 333 3.97 7.06 -5.31
N ALA A 334 5.09 6.56 -5.86
CA ALA A 334 5.11 5.55 -6.91
C ALA A 334 4.66 4.18 -6.39
N LEU A 335 5.08 3.83 -5.17
CA LEU A 335 4.59 2.66 -4.44
C LEU A 335 3.08 2.78 -4.20
N ALA A 336 2.62 3.91 -3.65
CA ALA A 336 1.19 4.14 -3.42
C ALA A 336 0.36 3.96 -4.69
N ALA A 337 0.83 4.52 -5.82
CA ALA A 337 0.16 4.36 -7.11
C ALA A 337 0.04 2.88 -7.51
N GLN A 338 1.15 2.12 -7.47
CA GLN A 338 1.11 0.68 -7.79
C GLN A 338 0.16 -0.11 -6.87
N VAL A 339 0.15 0.21 -5.57
CA VAL A 339 -0.73 -0.41 -4.57
C VAL A 339 -2.20 -0.18 -4.93
N HIS A 340 -2.59 1.06 -5.25
CA HIS A 340 -3.97 1.38 -5.62
C HIS A 340 -4.42 0.71 -6.92
N TYR A 341 -3.57 0.69 -7.94
CA TYR A 341 -3.90 0.03 -9.21
C TYR A 341 -4.05 -1.48 -9.06
N SER A 342 -3.19 -2.11 -8.25
CA SER A 342 -3.33 -3.53 -7.90
C SER A 342 -4.65 -3.81 -7.18
N PHE A 343 -5.03 -2.93 -6.23
CA PHE A 343 -6.29 -3.07 -5.51
C PHE A 343 -7.52 -2.91 -6.41
N LEU A 344 -7.54 -1.90 -7.29
CA LEU A 344 -8.63 -1.72 -8.27
C LEU A 344 -8.75 -2.93 -9.22
N GLN A 345 -7.63 -3.54 -9.59
CA GLN A 345 -7.62 -4.77 -10.37
C GLN A 345 -8.21 -5.96 -9.59
N HIS A 346 -7.95 -6.08 -8.29
CA HIS A 346 -8.57 -7.08 -7.42
C HIS A 346 -10.06 -6.84 -7.18
N LEU A 347 -10.48 -5.57 -7.08
CA LEU A 347 -11.89 -5.20 -7.05
C LEU A 347 -12.61 -5.66 -8.33
N GLU A 348 -12.01 -5.43 -9.49
CA GLU A 348 -12.59 -5.85 -10.77
C GLU A 348 -12.68 -7.37 -10.91
N GLN A 349 -11.67 -8.08 -10.42
CA GLN A 349 -11.62 -9.55 -10.46
C GLN A 349 -12.50 -10.23 -9.40
N ASN A 350 -13.07 -9.45 -8.47
CA ASN A 350 -13.83 -9.94 -7.33
C ASN A 350 -13.03 -10.96 -6.49
N ASP A 351 -11.76 -10.65 -6.21
CA ASP A 351 -10.86 -11.49 -5.43
C ASP A 351 -10.12 -10.72 -4.33
N THR A 352 -10.77 -9.67 -3.80
CA THR A 352 -10.26 -8.88 -2.66
C THR A 352 -10.04 -9.70 -1.39
N HIS A 353 -10.61 -10.92 -1.31
CA HIS A 353 -10.32 -11.90 -0.25
C HIS A 353 -8.82 -12.16 -0.08
N ARG A 354 -8.02 -11.97 -1.13
CA ARG A 354 -6.56 -12.11 -1.08
C ARG A 354 -5.88 -11.15 -0.11
N TYR A 355 -6.50 -10.02 0.21
CA TYR A 355 -5.99 -9.10 1.22
C TYR A 355 -6.34 -9.54 2.64
N LYS A 356 -7.27 -10.49 2.82
CA LYS A 356 -7.85 -10.83 4.12
C LYS A 356 -6.99 -11.83 4.89
N PHE A 357 -6.90 -11.59 6.19
CA PHE A 357 -6.36 -12.47 7.22
C PHE A 357 -7.06 -12.18 8.55
N ASP A 358 -6.76 -12.91 9.63
CA ASP A 358 -7.45 -12.70 10.92
C ASP A 358 -6.97 -11.45 11.66
N VAL A 359 -5.79 -11.52 12.28
CA VAL A 359 -5.23 -10.46 13.13
C VAL A 359 -3.80 -10.16 12.74
N TRP A 360 -3.46 -8.88 12.77
CA TRP A 360 -2.09 -8.44 12.88
C TRP A 360 -1.89 -7.65 14.18
N ASP A 361 -1.03 -8.15 15.06
CA ASP A 361 -0.71 -7.51 16.33
C ASP A 361 0.52 -6.61 16.15
N TYR A 362 0.32 -5.30 16.30
CA TYR A 362 1.39 -4.31 16.23
C TYR A 362 2.26 -4.30 17.51
N ALA A 363 1.91 -5.09 18.52
CA ALA A 363 2.46 -5.04 19.86
C ALA A 363 2.35 -3.63 20.44
N TYR A 364 3.43 -2.85 20.37
CA TYR A 364 3.47 -1.44 20.75
C TYR A 364 4.22 -0.60 19.71
N ASP A 365 4.26 -1.08 18.46
CA ASP A 365 4.78 -0.33 17.33
C ASP A 365 3.72 0.64 16.82
N ARG A 366 4.19 1.76 16.26
CA ARG A 366 3.30 2.79 15.74
C ARG A 366 2.47 2.23 14.58
N LEU A 367 1.19 2.56 14.60
CA LEU A 367 0.27 2.39 13.49
C LEU A 367 -0.25 3.77 13.06
N SER A 368 -0.37 4.01 11.75
CA SER A 368 -1.13 5.17 11.27
C SER A 368 -2.63 4.90 11.38
N ILE A 369 -3.34 5.82 12.01
CA ILE A 369 -4.72 5.61 12.49
C ILE A 369 -5.76 5.96 11.42
N ASN A 370 -5.57 5.56 10.17
CA ASN A 370 -6.44 6.01 9.07
C ASN A 370 -7.90 5.55 9.21
N PHE A 371 -8.09 4.33 9.73
CA PHE A 371 -9.39 3.72 10.00
C PHE A 371 -9.30 2.86 11.26
N ILE A 372 -9.71 3.39 12.40
CA ILE A 372 -9.51 2.74 13.71
C ILE A 372 -10.73 2.86 14.62
N ALA A 373 -11.09 1.75 15.27
CA ALA A 373 -12.09 1.70 16.33
C ALA A 373 -11.43 1.86 17.70
N ILE A 374 -11.99 2.73 18.54
CA ILE A 374 -11.57 2.96 19.92
C ILE A 374 -12.80 3.23 20.80
N ARG A 375 -12.76 2.83 22.08
CA ARG A 375 -13.88 3.09 22.99
C ARG A 375 -13.87 4.54 23.45
N GLY A 376 -15.03 5.16 23.55
CA GLY A 376 -15.14 6.54 24.02
C GLY A 376 -14.51 6.74 25.39
N ARG A 377 -14.75 5.81 26.34
CA ARG A 377 -14.12 5.83 27.67
C ARG A 377 -12.59 5.86 27.64
N ASP A 378 -11.97 5.18 26.67
CA ASP A 378 -10.51 5.07 26.57
C ASP A 378 -9.89 6.39 26.08
N VAL A 379 -10.57 7.09 25.19
CA VAL A 379 -10.19 8.44 24.74
C VAL A 379 -10.43 9.45 25.85
N MET A 380 -11.62 9.45 26.45
CA MET A 380 -12.01 10.41 27.50
C MET A 380 -11.11 10.35 28.74
N ASP A 381 -10.59 9.16 29.08
CA ASP A 381 -9.68 8.96 30.21
C ASP A 381 -8.30 9.59 29.99
N CYS A 382 -7.88 9.80 28.74
CA CYS A 382 -6.56 10.35 28.43
C CYS A 382 -6.59 11.68 27.66
N PHE A 383 -7.76 12.18 27.28
CA PHE A 383 -7.93 13.47 26.61
C PHE A 383 -8.06 14.63 27.63
N PRO A 384 -7.38 15.78 27.43
CA PRO A 384 -6.47 16.09 26.33
C PRO A 384 -5.16 15.30 26.44
N PHE A 385 -4.66 14.82 25.30
CA PHE A 385 -3.45 14.00 25.27
C PHE A 385 -2.23 14.76 25.80
N PRO A 386 -1.29 14.08 26.50
CA PRO A 386 -0.09 14.70 27.05
C PRO A 386 0.94 15.09 25.98
N GLN A 387 0.67 14.77 24.72
CA GLN A 387 1.51 15.07 23.56
C GLN A 387 0.66 15.40 22.33
N HIS A 388 1.32 15.90 21.30
CA HIS A 388 0.63 16.39 20.10
C HIS A 388 0.40 15.34 19.01
N ASP A 389 1.20 14.28 19.00
CA ASP A 389 1.10 13.19 18.05
C ASP A 389 0.15 12.14 18.62
N ASP A 390 -1.10 12.20 18.16
CA ASP A 390 -2.19 11.34 18.59
C ASP A 390 -1.99 9.89 18.11
N GLU A 391 -1.45 9.68 16.90
CA GLU A 391 -1.16 8.30 16.45
C GLU A 391 -0.09 7.65 17.34
N ASP A 392 1.02 8.33 17.65
CA ASP A 392 2.01 7.79 18.61
C ASP A 392 1.39 7.55 19.99
N TYR A 393 0.58 8.49 20.47
CA TYR A 393 0.03 8.39 21.81
C TYR A 393 -0.96 7.23 21.94
N LEU A 394 -1.90 7.13 21.01
CA LEU A 394 -3.00 6.17 21.04
C LEU A 394 -2.59 4.78 20.54
N THR A 395 -1.48 4.64 19.79
CA THR A 395 -1.03 3.33 19.29
C THR A 395 0.18 2.77 20.03
N VAL A 396 1.00 3.62 20.64
CA VAL A 396 2.23 3.20 21.34
C VAL A 396 2.13 3.47 22.83
N LYS A 397 2.03 4.74 23.23
CA LYS A 397 2.27 5.14 24.63
C LYS A 397 1.16 4.72 25.58
N ARG A 398 -0.08 5.14 25.31
CA ARG A 398 -1.22 4.81 26.16
C ARG A 398 -1.52 3.30 26.19
N PRO A 399 -1.50 2.57 25.05
CA PRO A 399 -1.56 1.10 25.03
C PRO A 399 -0.53 0.45 25.97
N LYS A 400 0.73 0.88 25.91
CA LYS A 400 1.83 0.34 26.72
C LYS A 400 1.68 0.62 28.21
N GLU A 401 1.22 1.81 28.58
CA GLU A 401 0.92 2.17 29.97
C GLU A 401 -0.17 1.27 30.58
N LEU A 402 -1.19 0.94 29.78
CA LEU A 402 -2.32 0.12 30.21
C LEU A 402 -2.08 -1.39 30.06
N GLY A 403 -1.00 -1.80 29.39
CA GLY A 403 -0.77 -3.20 29.02
C GLY A 403 -1.83 -3.76 28.07
N ARG A 404 -2.47 -2.89 27.29
CA ARG A 404 -3.54 -3.22 26.33
C ARG A 404 -3.01 -3.00 24.92
N ARG A 405 -3.17 -3.97 24.02
CA ARG A 405 -2.54 -3.92 22.69
C ARG A 405 -3.39 -3.18 21.67
N VAL A 406 -2.76 -2.63 20.65
CA VAL A 406 -3.44 -2.21 19.42
C VAL A 406 -3.26 -3.29 18.38
N VAL A 407 -4.38 -3.77 17.84
CA VAL A 407 -4.40 -4.84 16.86
C VAL A 407 -5.09 -4.35 15.59
N MET A 408 -4.83 -5.03 14.49
CA MET A 408 -5.54 -4.81 13.24
C MET A 408 -6.40 -6.04 12.93
N ASP A 409 -7.64 -5.80 12.52
CA ASP A 409 -8.54 -6.81 11.98
C ASP A 409 -8.31 -6.93 10.46
N GLY A 410 -7.77 -8.08 10.05
CA GLY A 410 -7.40 -8.34 8.66
C GLY A 410 -8.60 -8.57 7.73
N THR A 411 -9.81 -8.78 8.27
CA THR A 411 -11.01 -9.15 7.51
C THR A 411 -11.74 -7.95 6.95
N GLY A 412 -11.65 -6.80 7.62
CA GLY A 412 -12.25 -5.53 7.20
C GLY A 412 -11.28 -4.69 6.40
N ILE A 413 -11.51 -4.54 5.10
CA ILE A 413 -10.58 -3.82 4.19
C ILE A 413 -11.00 -2.35 4.09
N ALA A 414 -10.04 -1.45 4.22
CA ALA A 414 -10.20 -0.03 3.88
C ALA A 414 -9.05 0.40 2.94
N VAL A 415 -9.22 1.49 2.21
CA VAL A 415 -8.20 2.06 1.33
C VAL A 415 -8.02 3.52 1.70
N HIS A 416 -6.81 3.87 2.10
CA HIS A 416 -6.41 5.25 2.37
C HIS A 416 -5.72 5.83 1.12
N TYR A 417 -6.15 7.00 0.65
CA TYR A 417 -5.68 7.55 -0.61
C TYR A 417 -4.20 7.93 -0.56
N ALA A 418 -3.77 8.78 0.37
CA ALA A 418 -2.39 9.25 0.36
C ALA A 418 -1.95 9.86 1.69
N PHE A 419 -0.72 9.55 2.10
CA PHE A 419 -0.05 10.38 3.09
C PHE A 419 0.34 11.74 2.50
N GLY A 420 0.47 12.76 3.35
CA GLY A 420 0.88 14.10 2.92
C GLY A 420 2.09 14.11 1.97
N PRO A 421 3.20 13.41 2.28
CA PRO A 421 4.35 13.29 1.38
C PRO A 421 4.06 12.60 0.04
N GLN A 422 3.14 11.62 -0.02
CA GLN A 422 2.72 10.98 -1.27
C GLN A 422 1.82 11.91 -2.10
N TYR A 423 0.89 12.59 -1.42
CA TYR A 423 -0.08 13.49 -2.05
C TYR A 423 0.60 14.71 -2.66
N LYS A 424 1.54 15.32 -1.94
CA LYS A 424 2.23 16.57 -2.31
C LYS A 424 3.65 16.36 -2.85
N ALA A 425 4.04 15.12 -3.18
CA ALA A 425 5.38 14.83 -3.69
C ALA A 425 5.74 15.75 -4.87
N HIS A 426 6.99 16.21 -4.93
CA HIS A 426 7.52 17.03 -6.03
C HIS A 426 6.64 18.24 -6.39
N ASP A 427 6.30 19.08 -5.40
CA ASP A 427 5.44 20.26 -5.59
C ASP A 427 4.07 19.92 -6.20
N HIS A 428 3.40 18.91 -5.63
CA HIS A 428 2.11 18.37 -6.08
C HIS A 428 2.13 17.54 -7.37
N HIS A 429 3.32 17.18 -7.86
CA HIS A 429 3.49 16.20 -8.93
C HIS A 429 3.74 14.79 -8.37
N GLY A 430 2.76 14.29 -7.61
CA GLY A 430 2.78 12.99 -6.95
C GLY A 430 1.51 12.17 -7.22
N LEU A 431 0.96 11.56 -6.17
CA LEU A 431 -0.24 10.73 -6.30
C LEU A 431 -1.48 11.53 -6.75
N ALA A 432 -1.58 12.80 -6.35
CA ALA A 432 -2.67 13.70 -6.73
C ALA A 432 -2.76 13.95 -8.26
N ASP A 433 -1.66 13.74 -8.99
CA ASP A 433 -1.59 13.88 -10.45
C ASP A 433 -1.91 12.58 -11.22
N THR A 434 -2.23 11.49 -10.51
CA THR A 434 -2.75 10.27 -11.13
C THR A 434 -4.25 10.38 -11.45
N ASP A 435 -4.79 9.49 -12.26
CA ASP A 435 -6.24 9.36 -12.45
C ASP A 435 -6.95 8.54 -11.34
N LEU A 436 -6.25 8.17 -10.25
CA LEU A 436 -6.76 7.25 -9.23
C LEU A 436 -8.02 7.78 -8.54
N LEU A 437 -8.04 9.04 -8.13
CA LEU A 437 -9.23 9.62 -7.48
C LEU A 437 -10.46 9.55 -8.40
N LEU A 438 -10.27 9.80 -9.70
CA LEU A 438 -11.34 9.68 -10.69
C LEU A 438 -11.82 8.23 -10.84
N ARG A 439 -10.91 7.25 -10.76
CA ARG A 439 -11.27 5.82 -10.76
C ARG A 439 -12.06 5.43 -9.51
N TYR A 440 -11.63 5.83 -8.32
CA TYR A 440 -12.37 5.53 -7.09
C TYR A 440 -13.74 6.22 -7.07
N LYS A 441 -13.83 7.45 -7.58
CA LYS A 441 -15.12 8.14 -7.76
C LYS A 441 -16.04 7.36 -8.70
N ALA A 442 -15.53 6.91 -9.85
CA ALA A 442 -16.31 6.11 -10.80
C ALA A 442 -16.75 4.76 -10.20
N TYR A 443 -15.89 4.08 -9.44
CA TYR A 443 -16.29 2.87 -8.71
C TYR A 443 -17.40 3.15 -7.69
N ALA A 444 -17.24 4.19 -6.87
CA ALA A 444 -18.23 4.55 -5.87
C ALA A 444 -19.58 4.90 -6.51
N GLU A 445 -19.59 5.70 -7.57
CA GLU A 445 -20.80 6.06 -8.33
C GLU A 445 -21.49 4.83 -8.93
N GLU A 446 -20.72 3.86 -9.46
CA GLU A 446 -21.26 2.66 -10.08
C GLU A 446 -21.80 1.65 -9.04
N MET A 447 -21.03 1.40 -7.97
CA MET A 447 -21.21 0.24 -7.09
C MET A 447 -21.73 0.57 -5.69
N VAL A 448 -21.58 1.81 -5.22
CA VAL A 448 -21.76 2.17 -3.81
C VAL A 448 -22.88 3.19 -3.61
N CYS A 449 -22.78 4.35 -4.26
CA CYS A 449 -23.67 5.48 -4.05
C CYS A 449 -25.14 5.11 -4.35
N GLY A 450 -26.01 5.25 -3.35
CA GLY A 450 -27.45 4.94 -3.48
C GLY A 450 -27.77 3.47 -3.75
N LYS A 451 -26.80 2.56 -3.58
CA LYS A 451 -27.01 1.11 -3.73
C LYS A 451 -27.22 0.46 -2.35
N PRO A 452 -28.16 -0.49 -2.22
CA PRO A 452 -28.26 -1.31 -1.02
C PRO A 452 -27.04 -2.21 -0.89
N ARG A 453 -26.80 -2.70 0.32
CA ARG A 453 -25.77 -3.72 0.57
C ARG A 453 -26.15 -5.03 -0.09
N GLU A 454 -25.17 -5.77 -0.58
CA GLU A 454 -25.41 -7.15 -1.03
C GLU A 454 -25.94 -7.97 0.16
N GLY A 455 -27.03 -8.71 -0.07
CA GLY A 455 -27.68 -9.52 0.98
C GLY A 455 -28.71 -8.78 1.85
N VAL A 456 -28.84 -7.46 1.76
CA VAL A 456 -29.91 -6.72 2.45
C VAL A 456 -31.11 -6.61 1.50
N LEU A 457 -32.15 -7.40 1.77
CA LEU A 457 -33.45 -7.28 1.08
C LEU A 457 -33.95 -5.85 1.25
N THR A 458 -34.16 -5.16 0.13
CA THR A 458 -34.89 -3.89 0.13
C THR A 458 -36.27 -4.13 0.75
N PRO A 459 -36.72 -3.31 1.72
CA PRO A 459 -38.12 -3.28 2.08
C PRO A 459 -38.91 -3.00 0.79
N PRO A 460 -40.03 -3.69 0.52
CA PRO A 460 -40.81 -3.42 -0.68
C PRO A 460 -41.20 -1.94 -0.66
N GLY A 461 -40.62 -1.18 -1.59
CA GLY A 461 -40.89 0.23 -1.73
C GLY A 461 -42.40 0.42 -1.90
N GLY A 462 -43.00 1.22 -1.03
CA GLY A 462 -44.37 1.66 -1.20
C GLY A 462 -44.47 2.33 -2.56
N GLN A 463 -45.23 1.71 -3.46
CA GLN A 463 -45.80 2.40 -4.62
C GLN A 463 -46.63 3.56 -4.07
N GLY A 464 -46.07 4.76 -4.13
CA GLY A 464 -46.83 5.99 -4.03
C GLY A 464 -47.49 6.21 -5.39
N ASP A 465 -48.79 5.95 -5.45
CA ASP A 465 -49.69 6.45 -6.48
C ASP A 465 -49.75 7.99 -6.44
N VAL A 466 -49.83 8.59 -7.64
CA VAL A 466 -50.15 9.98 -8.04
C VAL A 466 -49.01 11.00 -8.03
#